data_AF-A0A4Y3WET3-F1
#
_entry.id   AF-A0A4Y3WET3-F1
#
_cell.length_a   1.000
_cell.length_b   1.000
_cell.length_c   1.000
_cell.angle_alpha   90.00
_cell.angle_beta   90.00
_cell.angle_gamma   90.00
#
_symmetry.space_group_name_H-M   'P 1'
#
loop_
_entity.id
_entity.type
_entity.pdbx_description
1 polymer ?
#
loop_
_entity_poly.entity_id
_entity_poly.type
_entity_poly.pdbx_seq_one_letter_code
_entity_poly.pdbx_strand_id
1 'polypeptide(L)' 'MKNPTKAQVRRRSFELWQQAGFPEGRDNEFEQRASQELRAEEKQRSDPA' A
#
# COMPACT_ATOMS: atom_id res chain seq x y z
N MET A 1 -13.01 3.21 -10.55
CA MET A 1 -12.07 2.82 -9.46
C MET A 1 -10.95 2.00 -10.06
N LYS A 2 -9.73 2.53 -10.11
CA LYS A 2 -8.56 1.76 -10.56
C LYS A 2 -8.06 0.97 -9.35
N ASN A 3 -8.06 -0.35 -9.45
CA ASN A 3 -7.40 -1.17 -8.43
C ASN A 3 -5.88 -0.93 -8.52
N PRO A 4 -5.18 -0.78 -7.39
CA PRO A 4 -3.74 -0.64 -7.41
C PRO A 4 -3.09 -1.87 -8.04
N THR A 5 -2.09 -1.64 -8.86
CA THR A 5 -1.33 -2.70 -9.50
C THR A 5 -0.43 -3.40 -8.48
N LYS A 6 -0.09 -4.66 -8.74
CA LYS A 6 0.84 -5.42 -7.87
C LYS A 6 2.17 -4.68 -7.67
N ALA A 7 2.65 -3.96 -8.68
CA ALA A 7 3.88 -3.17 -8.58
C ALA A 7 3.74 -2.00 -7.59
N GLN A 8 2.60 -1.31 -7.59
CA GLN A 8 2.34 -0.23 -6.63
C GLN A 8 2.22 -0.78 -5.21
N VAL A 9 1.49 -1.88 -5.02
CA VAL A 9 1.35 -2.54 -3.71
C VAL A 9 2.71 -2.96 -3.17
N ARG A 10 3.56 -3.61 -3.99
CA ARG A 10 4.91 -4.01 -3.58
C ARG A 10 5.78 -2.82 -3.18
N ARG A 11 5.79 -1.76 -3.99
CA ARG A 11 6.56 -0.54 -3.68
C ARG A 11 6.11 0.05 -2.35
N ARG A 12 4.80 0.18 -2.15
CA ARG A 12 4.24 0.80 -0.96
C ARG A 12 4.40 -0.07 0.29
N SER A 13 4.27 -1.39 0.13
CA SER A 13 4.58 -2.37 1.16
C SER A 13 6.04 -2.29 1.59
N PHE A 14 6.96 -2.20 0.62
CA PHE A 14 8.39 -2.08 0.90
C PHE A 14 8.71 -0.77 1.62
N GLU A 15 8.13 0.36 1.20
CA GLU A 15 8.30 1.65 1.89
C GLU A 15 7.81 1.58 3.35
N LEU A 16 6.64 0.98 3.59
CA LEU A 16 6.11 0.77 4.95
C LEU A 16 7.01 -0.18 5.78
N TRP A 17 7.55 -1.23 5.15
CA TRP A 17 8.46 -2.18 5.78
C TRP A 17 9.81 -1.55 6.15
N GLN A 18 10.34 -0.69 5.28
CA GLN A 18 11.55 0.10 5.55
C GLN A 18 11.33 1.08 6.71
N GLN A 19 10.20 1.79 6.73
CA GLN A 19 9.85 2.70 7.83
C GLN A 19 9.70 1.98 9.17
N ALA A 20 9.20 0.74 9.15
CA ALA A 20 9.09 -0.10 10.33
C ALA A 20 10.42 -0.70 10.79
N GLY A 21 11.52 -0.50 10.06
CA GLY A 21 12.84 -1.02 10.43
C GLY A 21 13.07 -2.48 10.01
N PHE A 22 12.47 -2.93 8.92
CA PHE A 22 12.63 -4.28 8.37
C PHE A 22 12.26 -5.42 9.33
N PRO A 23 11.04 -5.42 9.91
CA PRO A 23 10.60 -6.54 10.73
C PRO A 23 10.54 -7.84 9.90
N GLU A 24 11.30 -8.85 10.31
CA GLU A 24 11.25 -10.18 9.68
C GLU A 24 9.87 -10.84 9.88
N GLY A 25 9.35 -11.46 8.81
CA GLY A 25 8.12 -12.25 8.86
C GLY A 25 6.81 -11.46 8.84
N ARG A 26 6.85 -10.13 8.68
CA ARG A 26 5.64 -9.28 8.65
C ARG A 26 5.26 -8.76 7.26
N ASP A 27 5.90 -9.24 6.21
CA ASP A 27 5.71 -8.74 4.83
C ASP A 27 4.25 -8.80 4.36
N ASN A 28 3.51 -9.86 4.73
CA ASN A 28 2.10 -10.02 4.38
C ASN A 28 1.20 -8.94 5.02
N GLU A 29 1.54 -8.43 6.21
CA GLU A 29 0.78 -7.35 6.83
C GLU A 29 0.99 -6.04 6.07
N PHE A 30 2.23 -5.78 5.66
CA PHE A 30 2.58 -4.59 4.88
C PHE A 30 2.00 -4.62 3.47
N GLU A 31 1.96 -5.78 2.81
CA GLU A 31 1.33 -5.92 1.49
C GLU A 31 -0.18 -5.64 1.57
N GLN A 32 -0.85 -6.17 2.59
CA GLN A 32 -2.28 -5.93 2.80
C GLN A 32 -2.56 -4.45 3.12
N ARG A 33 -1.76 -3.84 3.98
CA ARG A 33 -1.88 -2.42 4.33
C ARG A 33 -1.63 -1.51 3.13
N ALA A 34 -0.57 -1.77 2.37
CA ALA A 34 -0.26 -1.06 1.13
C ALA A 34 -1.40 -1.12 0.11
N SER A 35 -2.00 -2.29 -0.07
CA SER A 35 -3.15 -2.47 -0.97
C SER A 35 -4.36 -1.65 -0.54
N GLN A 36 -4.63 -1.58 0.77
CA GLN A 36 -5.73 -0.79 1.32
C GLN A 36 -5.48 0.72 1.21
N GLU A 37 -4.29 1.18 1.59
CA GLU A 37 -3.91 2.60 1.51
C GLU A 37 -4.01 3.10 0.06
N LEU A 38 -3.45 2.37 -0.90
CA LEU A 38 -3.52 2.75 -2.31
C LEU A 38 -4.95 2.78 -2.86
N ARG A 39 -5.82 1.85 -2.43
CA ARG A 39 -7.24 1.89 -2.82
C ARG A 39 -7.95 3.10 -2.22
N ALA A 40 -7.65 3.45 -0.97
CA ALA A 40 -8.23 4.60 -0.30
C ALA A 40 -7.75 5.92 -0.94
N GLU A 41 -6.46 6.04 -1.26
CA GLU A 41 -5.87 7.17 -1.97
C GLU A 41 -6.47 7.34 -3.38
N GLU A 42 -6.60 6.26 -4.16
CA GLU A 42 -7.24 6.32 -5.47
C GLU A 42 -8.71 6.75 -5.36
N LYS A 43 -9.42 6.29 -4.33
CA LYS A 43 -10.81 6.68 -4.08
C LYS A 43 -10.91 8.17 -3.71
N GLN A 44 -10.05 8.68 -2.85
CA GLN A 44 -10.00 10.12 -2.54
C GLN A 44 -9.60 10.97 -3.75
N ARG A 45 -8.64 10.51 -4.56
CA ARG A 45 -8.17 11.24 -5.74
C ARG A 45 -9.23 11.34 -6.84
N SER A 46 -10.14 10.36 -6.91
CA SER A 46 -11.21 10.35 -7.92
C SER A 46 -12.50 11.04 -7.46
N ASP A 47 -12.55 11.51 -6.21
CA ASP A 47 -13.67 12.27 -5.64
C ASP A 47 -13.13 13.63 -5.12
N PRO A 48 -12.91 14.63 -5.99
CA PRO A 48 -12.65 15.98 -5.51
C PRO A 48 -13.97 16.52 -4.96
N ALA A 49 -14.02 16.71 -3.64
CA ALA A 49 -15.12 17.41 -2.97
C ALA A 49 -15.28 18.85 -3.48
#